data_AF-A0A1I0B3U9-F1
#
_entry.id   AF-A0A1I0B3U9-F1
#
_cell.length_a   1.000
_cell.length_b   1.000
_cell.length_c   1.000
_cell.angle_alpha   90.00
_cell.angle_beta   90.00
_cell.angle_gamma   90.00
#
_symmetry.space_group_name_H-M   'P 1'
#
loop_
_entity.id
_entity.type
_entity.pdbx_description
1 polymer ?
#
loop_
_entity_poly.entity_id
_entity_poly.type
_entity_poly.pdbx_seq_one_letter_code
_entity_poly.pdbx_strand_id
1 'polypeptide(L)'
;MQELELLSRVTLYVLLLLFGLITLILCWFQINVYKGKAMDNPDGSTDDWHEQKILFGMSFADIVIICPATFVAIALILIDSQWGFYILGLLSFWHVWVNTAFTVTSLRFEKPEITFMWFMAYPFGILLGLLYLVWLFVHFEMVFFP
;
A
#
# COMPACT_ATOMS: atom_id res chain seq x y z
N MET A 1 18.21 -14.22 4.02
CA MET A 1 17.11 -14.66 4.92
C MET A 1 17.43 -15.78 5.92
N GLN A 2 18.53 -16.55 5.78
CA GLN A 2 18.73 -17.76 6.60
C GLN A 2 18.94 -17.49 8.10
N GLU A 3 19.45 -16.32 8.47
CA GLU A 3 19.71 -15.95 9.86
C GLU A 3 18.47 -15.48 10.63
N LEU A 4 17.39 -15.12 9.94
CA LEU A 4 16.14 -14.72 10.58
C LEU A 4 15.52 -15.92 11.31
N GLU A 5 14.94 -15.69 12.48
CA GLU A 5 14.12 -16.71 13.14
C GLU A 5 12.95 -17.15 12.23
N LEU A 6 12.51 -18.40 12.36
CA LEU A 6 11.40 -18.94 11.57
C LEU A 6 10.15 -18.05 11.65
N LEU A 7 9.80 -17.57 12.84
CA LEU A 7 8.66 -16.70 13.03
C LEU A 7 8.81 -15.41 12.21
N SER A 8 9.98 -14.78 12.26
CA SER A 8 10.26 -13.55 11.51
C SER A 8 10.18 -13.77 9.99
N ARG A 9 10.67 -14.91 9.48
CA ARG A 9 10.54 -15.28 8.06
C ARG A 9 9.08 -15.46 7.66
N VAL A 10 8.29 -16.16 8.47
CA VAL A 10 6.85 -16.34 8.22
C VAL A 10 6.14 -14.99 8.22
N THR A 11 6.44 -14.12 9.19
CA THR A 11 5.90 -12.75 9.24
C THR A 11 6.24 -11.96 7.98
N LEU A 12 7.50 -12.01 7.51
CA LEU A 12 7.91 -11.37 6.27
C LEU A 12 7.07 -11.88 5.09
N TYR A 13 6.94 -13.19 4.90
CA TYR A 13 6.17 -13.74 3.78
C TYR A 13 4.69 -13.36 3.83
N VAL A 14 4.09 -13.31 5.02
CA VAL A 14 2.72 -12.80 5.19
C VAL A 14 2.63 -11.34 4.78
N LEU A 15 3.59 -10.49 5.20
CA LEU A 15 3.64 -9.09 4.78
C LEU A 15 3.78 -8.97 3.26
N LEU A 16 4.68 -9.72 2.62
CA LEU A 16 4.85 -9.68 1.15
C LEU A 16 3.56 -10.08 0.42
N LEU A 17 2.87 -11.12 0.91
CA LEU A 17 1.59 -11.55 0.34
C LEU A 17 0.54 -10.44 0.46
N LEU A 18 0.44 -9.80 1.63
CA LEU A 18 -0.50 -8.70 1.85
C LEU A 18 -0.18 -7.50 0.97
N PHE A 19 1.09 -7.11 0.84
CA PHE A 19 1.51 -6.06 -0.10
C PHE A 19 1.12 -6.41 -1.54
N GLY A 20 1.36 -7.63 -1.98
CA GLY A 20 0.98 -8.08 -3.32
C GLY A 20 -0.53 -7.99 -3.56
N LEU A 21 -1.34 -8.52 -2.63
CA LEU A 21 -2.80 -8.51 -2.74
C LEU A 21 -3.38 -7.08 -2.73
N ILE A 22 -2.94 -6.24 -1.79
CA ILE A 22 -3.39 -4.84 -1.75
C ILE A 22 -2.94 -4.10 -3.00
N THR A 23 -1.73 -4.33 -3.50
CA THR A 23 -1.24 -3.67 -4.71
C THR A 23 -2.10 -4.03 -5.93
N LEU A 24 -2.54 -5.28 -6.06
CA LEU A 24 -3.46 -5.68 -7.13
C LEU A 24 -4.80 -4.94 -7.03
N ILE A 25 -5.36 -4.85 -5.83
CA ILE A 25 -6.61 -4.13 -5.56
C ILE A 25 -6.44 -2.65 -5.88
N LEU A 26 -5.38 -2.02 -5.35
CA LEU A 26 -5.05 -0.62 -5.57
C LEU A 26 -4.89 -0.34 -7.07
N CYS A 27 -4.12 -1.16 -7.78
CA CYS A 27 -3.95 -1.00 -9.22
C CYS A 27 -5.27 -1.05 -9.98
N TRP A 28 -6.17 -1.97 -9.62
CA TRP A 28 -7.50 -2.01 -10.23
C TRP A 28 -8.28 -0.72 -9.96
N PHE A 29 -8.30 -0.24 -8.72
CA PHE A 29 -8.94 1.03 -8.39
C PHE A 29 -8.32 2.17 -9.20
N GLN A 30 -7.01 2.39 -9.08
CA GLN A 30 -6.28 3.49 -9.73
C GLN A 30 -6.45 3.51 -11.25
N ILE A 31 -6.53 2.35 -11.91
CA ILE A 31 -6.83 2.28 -13.35
C ILE A 31 -8.23 2.82 -13.65
N ASN A 32 -9.23 2.53 -12.83
CA ASN A 32 -10.59 3.06 -13.01
C ASN A 32 -10.63 4.58 -12.77
N VAL A 33 -9.87 5.08 -11.79
CA VAL A 33 -9.66 6.52 -11.55
C VAL A 33 -9.08 7.20 -12.76
N TYR A 34 -7.97 6.65 -13.28
CA TYR A 34 -7.25 7.24 -14.40
C TYR A 34 -8.10 7.25 -15.67
N LYS A 35 -9.01 6.27 -15.83
CA LYS A 35 -10.00 6.23 -16.91
C LYS A 35 -11.16 7.21 -16.71
N GLY A 36 -11.20 7.95 -15.60
CA GLY A 36 -12.27 8.90 -15.32
C GLY A 36 -13.62 8.23 -15.08
N LYS A 37 -13.62 6.98 -14.61
CA LYS A 37 -14.89 6.33 -14.26
C LYS A 37 -15.41 6.93 -12.98
N ALA A 38 -16.69 7.31 -12.99
CA ALA A 38 -17.40 7.71 -11.80
C ALA A 38 -17.40 6.53 -10.81
N MET A 39 -17.07 6.78 -9.54
CA MET A 39 -17.04 5.74 -8.51
C MET A 39 -18.31 5.82 -7.68
N ASP A 40 -19.05 4.70 -7.64
CA ASP A 40 -20.21 4.56 -6.78
C ASP A 40 -19.73 4.34 -5.34
N ASN A 41 -20.07 5.28 -4.47
CA ASN A 41 -19.77 5.21 -3.05
C ASN A 41 -20.79 4.31 -2.33
N PRO A 42 -20.39 3.73 -1.17
CA PRO A 42 -21.28 2.87 -0.38
C PRO A 42 -22.56 3.57 0.10
N ASP A 43 -22.59 4.90 0.14
CA ASP A 43 -23.74 5.72 0.53
C ASP A 43 -24.69 6.03 -0.66
N GLY A 44 -24.39 5.53 -1.86
CA GLY A 44 -25.18 5.73 -3.08
C GLY A 44 -24.86 7.03 -3.83
N SER A 45 -23.88 7.81 -3.37
CA SER A 45 -23.33 8.93 -4.14
C SER A 45 -22.38 8.43 -5.24
N THR A 46 -22.15 9.25 -6.27
CA THR A 46 -21.15 8.97 -7.30
C THR A 46 -20.15 10.09 -7.32
N ASP A 47 -18.88 9.78 -7.04
CA ASP A 47 -17.81 10.75 -7.13
C ASP A 47 -17.30 10.84 -8.57
N ASP A 48 -17.22 12.06 -9.10
CA ASP A 48 -16.50 12.34 -10.35
C ASP A 48 -15.05 12.76 -10.06
N TRP A 49 -14.12 11.86 -10.38
CA TRP A 49 -12.72 12.04 -10.02
C TRP A 49 -12.03 13.03 -10.96
N HIS A 50 -12.69 13.47 -12.05
CA HIS A 50 -12.21 14.56 -12.90
C HIS A 50 -12.15 15.90 -12.17
N GLU A 51 -12.99 16.11 -11.14
CA GLU A 51 -13.01 17.34 -10.36
C GLU A 51 -11.83 17.41 -9.36
N GLN A 52 -11.17 16.28 -9.10
CA GLN A 52 -10.11 16.17 -8.10
C GLN A 52 -8.74 15.90 -8.75
N LYS A 53 -8.16 16.92 -9.39
CA LYS A 53 -6.86 16.84 -10.13
C LYS A 53 -5.71 16.17 -9.35
N ILE A 54 -5.70 16.32 -8.03
CA ILE A 54 -4.69 15.70 -7.16
C ILE A 54 -4.83 14.17 -7.15
N LEU A 55 -6.07 13.64 -7.18
CA LEU A 55 -6.33 12.21 -7.25
C LEU A 55 -5.86 11.61 -8.58
N PHE A 56 -6.01 12.34 -9.68
CA PHE A 56 -5.49 11.91 -10.98
C PHE A 56 -3.96 11.81 -11.00
N GLY A 57 -3.27 12.78 -10.40
CA GLY A 57 -1.80 12.73 -10.26
C GLY A 57 -1.33 11.54 -9.41
N MET A 58 -2.03 11.27 -8.30
CA MET A 58 -1.75 10.11 -7.46
C MET A 58 -2.04 8.79 -8.17
N SER A 59 -3.16 8.70 -8.91
CA SER A 59 -3.49 7.47 -9.64
C SER A 59 -2.46 7.15 -10.72
N PHE A 60 -1.97 8.16 -11.43
CA PHE A 60 -0.88 7.99 -12.39
C PHE A 60 0.41 7.53 -11.71
N ALA A 61 0.81 8.16 -10.59
CA ALA A 61 1.98 7.74 -9.82
C ALA A 61 1.84 6.29 -9.32
N ASP A 62 0.66 5.92 -8.83
CA ASP A 62 0.40 4.58 -8.33
C ASP A 62 0.51 3.52 -9.43
N ILE A 63 -0.07 3.78 -10.61
CA ILE A 63 -0.03 2.86 -11.76
C ILE A 63 1.39 2.69 -12.31
N VAL A 64 2.12 3.81 -12.48
CA VAL A 64 3.40 3.81 -13.21
C VAL A 64 4.58 3.49 -12.31
N ILE A 65 4.52 3.86 -11.04
CA ILE A 65 5.65 3.77 -10.12
C ILE A 65 5.35 2.79 -8.99
N ILE A 66 4.33 3.07 -8.19
CA ILE A 66 4.15 2.40 -6.90
C ILE A 66 3.79 0.93 -7.09
N CYS A 67 2.77 0.61 -7.88
CA CYS A 67 2.38 -0.77 -8.16
C CYS A 67 3.52 -1.60 -8.76
N PRO A 68 4.18 -1.17 -9.86
CA PRO A 68 5.33 -1.90 -10.40
C PRO A 68 6.47 -2.05 -9.40
N ALA A 69 6.81 -0.99 -8.68
CA ALA A 69 7.88 -1.01 -7.69
C ALA A 69 7.58 -1.99 -6.55
N THR A 70 6.31 -2.14 -6.13
CA THR A 70 5.94 -3.14 -5.11
C THR A 70 6.22 -4.56 -5.60
N PHE A 71 5.84 -4.91 -6.83
CA PHE A 71 6.12 -6.24 -7.37
C PHE A 71 7.62 -6.48 -7.57
N VAL A 72 8.35 -5.47 -8.04
CA VAL A 72 9.82 -5.54 -8.14
C VAL A 72 10.45 -5.74 -6.76
N ALA A 73 10.01 -4.99 -5.74
CA ALA A 73 10.51 -5.11 -4.39
C ALA A 73 10.26 -6.51 -3.80
N ILE A 74 9.03 -7.03 -3.97
CA ILE A 74 8.68 -8.40 -3.55
C ILE A 74 9.57 -9.42 -4.26
N ALA A 75 9.72 -9.33 -5.58
CA ALA A 75 10.56 -10.24 -6.34
C ALA A 75 12.03 -10.20 -5.89
N LEU A 76 12.56 -9.00 -5.62
CA LEU A 76 13.90 -8.80 -5.10
C LEU A 76 14.08 -9.40 -3.70
N ILE A 77 13.09 -9.25 -2.80
CA ILE A 77 13.13 -9.86 -1.46
C ILE A 77 13.12 -11.40 -1.56
N LEU A 78 12.33 -11.98 -2.46
CA LEU A 78 12.26 -13.43 -2.65
C LEU A 78 13.58 -14.04 -3.15
N ILE A 79 14.44 -13.25 -3.78
CA ILE A 79 15.81 -13.65 -4.18
C ILE A 79 16.87 -13.12 -3.21
N ASP A 80 16.49 -12.77 -1.98
CA ASP A 80 17.39 -12.29 -0.91
C ASP A 80 18.16 -10.99 -1.25
N SER A 81 17.64 -10.15 -2.14
CA SER A 81 18.27 -8.87 -2.48
C SER A 81 17.90 -7.75 -1.50
N GLN A 82 18.91 -7.11 -0.91
CA GLN A 82 18.76 -5.96 0.00
C GLN A 82 18.00 -4.78 -0.63
N TRP A 83 18.12 -4.59 -1.95
CA TRP A 83 17.39 -3.55 -2.67
C TRP A 83 15.87 -3.70 -2.55
N GLY A 84 15.38 -4.95 -2.53
CA GLY A 84 13.96 -5.21 -2.33
C GLY A 84 13.46 -4.68 -0.99
N PHE A 85 14.26 -4.83 0.08
CA PHE A 85 13.92 -4.32 1.41
C PHE A 85 13.92 -2.79 1.47
N TYR A 86 14.89 -2.13 0.84
CA TYR A 86 14.91 -0.66 0.78
C TYR A 86 13.72 -0.10 -0.01
N ILE A 87 13.42 -0.68 -1.18
CA ILE A 87 12.29 -0.24 -2.01
C ILE A 87 10.98 -0.45 -1.25
N LEU A 88 10.76 -1.62 -0.66
CA LEU A 88 9.53 -1.89 0.10
C LEU A 88 9.42 -1.02 1.35
N GLY A 89 10.54 -0.64 1.96
CA GLY A 89 10.59 0.35 3.04
C GLY A 89 10.10 1.72 2.59
N LEU A 90 10.60 2.23 1.45
CA LEU A 90 10.14 3.49 0.87
C LEU A 90 8.66 3.44 0.47
N LEU A 91 8.22 2.32 -0.13
CA LEU A 91 6.81 2.12 -0.48
C LEU A 91 5.92 2.07 0.77
N SER A 92 6.42 1.52 1.88
CA SER A 92 5.68 1.51 3.14
C SER A 92 5.40 2.93 3.66
N PHE A 93 6.35 3.86 3.51
CA PHE A 93 6.11 5.28 3.80
C PHE A 93 5.05 5.88 2.87
N TRP A 94 5.08 5.55 1.58
CA TRP A 94 4.05 5.97 0.63
C TRP A 94 2.66 5.47 1.05
N HIS A 95 2.54 4.18 1.38
CA HIS A 95 1.29 3.60 1.87
C HIS A 95 0.78 4.31 3.12
N VAL A 96 1.64 4.54 4.12
CA VAL A 96 1.26 5.26 5.35
C VAL A 96 0.78 6.68 5.02
N TRP A 97 1.52 7.43 4.21
CA TRP A 97 1.18 8.81 3.88
C TRP A 97 -0.14 8.92 3.10
N VAL A 98 -0.26 8.17 2.00
CA VAL A 98 -1.44 8.17 1.14
C VAL A 98 -2.68 7.75 1.91
N ASN A 99 -2.62 6.61 2.61
CA ASN A 99 -3.76 6.07 3.33
C ASN A 99 -4.18 6.99 4.50
N THR A 100 -3.22 7.67 5.15
CA THR A 100 -3.54 8.70 6.16
C THR A 100 -4.29 9.87 5.54
N ALA A 101 -3.79 10.42 4.42
CA ALA A 101 -4.41 11.55 3.75
C ALA A 101 -5.85 11.24 3.31
N PHE A 102 -6.07 10.08 2.70
CA PHE A 102 -7.39 9.64 2.26
C PHE A 102 -8.32 9.32 3.44
N THR A 103 -7.83 8.65 4.49
CA THR A 103 -8.63 8.37 5.70
C THR A 103 -9.12 9.67 6.35
N VAL A 104 -8.23 10.66 6.52
CA VAL A 104 -8.59 11.96 7.11
C VAL A 104 -9.58 12.71 6.22
N THR A 105 -9.37 12.70 4.91
CA THR A 105 -10.27 13.34 3.93
C THR A 105 -11.66 12.72 4.00
N SER A 106 -11.73 11.39 3.93
CA SER A 106 -12.97 10.63 4.00
C SER A 106 -13.72 10.92 5.31
N LEU A 107 -13.06 10.82 6.48
CA LEU A 107 -13.71 11.09 7.77
C LEU A 107 -14.19 12.54 7.91
N ARG A 108 -13.42 13.52 7.41
CA ARG A 108 -13.71 14.94 7.60
C ARG A 108 -14.79 15.46 6.65
N PHE A 109 -14.72 15.07 5.39
CA PHE A 109 -15.54 15.67 4.33
C PHE A 109 -16.71 14.76 3.93
N GLU A 110 -16.47 13.46 3.80
CA GLU A 110 -17.48 12.50 3.31
C GLU A 110 -18.34 11.89 4.43
N LYS A 111 -17.86 11.88 5.68
CA LYS A 111 -18.54 11.27 6.84
C LYS A 111 -19.12 9.87 6.53
N PRO A 112 -18.29 8.94 6.04
CA PRO A 112 -18.73 7.65 5.54
C PRO A 112 -19.25 6.75 6.66
N GLU A 113 -20.03 5.75 6.29
CA GLU A 113 -20.25 4.59 7.16
C GLU A 113 -18.96 3.77 7.28
N ILE A 114 -18.53 3.49 8.52
CA ILE A 114 -17.32 2.71 8.79
C ILE A 114 -17.62 1.22 8.55
N THR A 115 -17.49 0.80 7.31
CA THR A 115 -17.64 -0.60 6.87
C THR A 115 -16.29 -1.30 6.76
N PHE A 116 -16.31 -2.63 6.62
CA PHE A 116 -15.09 -3.40 6.33
C PHE A 116 -14.43 -2.94 5.02
N MET A 117 -15.22 -2.66 3.98
CA MET A 117 -14.71 -2.16 2.70
C MET A 117 -14.06 -0.78 2.87
N TRP A 118 -14.66 0.11 3.66
CA TRP A 118 -14.06 1.39 4.01
C TRP A 118 -12.71 1.19 4.72
N PHE A 119 -12.66 0.31 5.72
CA PHE A 119 -11.40 0.01 6.42
C PHE A 119 -10.31 -0.51 5.48
N MET A 120 -10.65 -1.44 4.58
CA MET A 120 -9.72 -2.02 3.63
C MET A 120 -9.21 -1.00 2.60
N ALA A 121 -10.06 -0.06 2.18
CA ALA A 121 -9.71 0.95 1.18
C ALA A 121 -8.90 2.12 1.77
N TYR A 122 -9.19 2.52 3.02
CA TYR A 122 -8.67 3.76 3.61
C TYR A 122 -7.57 3.53 4.66
N PRO A 123 -7.83 3.01 5.87
CA PRO A 123 -6.80 2.92 6.90
C PRO A 123 -5.92 1.66 6.81
N PHE A 124 -6.33 0.59 6.11
CA PHE A 124 -5.60 -0.69 6.16
C PHE A 124 -4.16 -0.59 5.63
N GLY A 125 -3.91 0.22 4.60
CA GLY A 125 -2.55 0.44 4.09
C GLY A 125 -1.61 1.10 5.11
N ILE A 126 -2.15 1.87 6.08
CA ILE A 126 -1.36 2.44 7.19
C ILE A 126 -0.80 1.31 8.04
N LEU A 127 -1.67 0.38 8.45
CA LEU A 127 -1.28 -0.75 9.29
C LEU A 127 -0.24 -1.61 8.58
N LEU A 128 -0.45 -1.93 7.31
CA LEU A 128 0.50 -2.74 6.55
C LEU A 128 1.87 -2.06 6.45
N GLY A 129 1.90 -0.78 6.08
CA GLY A 129 3.15 -0.01 5.97
C GLY A 129 3.89 0.07 7.31
N LEU A 130 3.18 0.37 8.40
CA LEU A 130 3.79 0.42 9.73
C LEU A 130 4.32 -0.94 10.20
N LEU A 131 3.57 -2.02 9.98
CA LEU A 131 4.00 -3.36 10.37
C LEU A 131 5.30 -3.75 9.65
N TYR A 132 5.42 -3.42 8.37
CA TYR A 132 6.66 -3.66 7.64
C TYR A 132 7.82 -2.79 8.11
N LEU A 133 7.59 -1.49 8.36
CA LEU A 133 8.62 -0.60 8.89
C LEU A 133 9.13 -1.06 10.26
N VAL A 134 8.22 -1.49 11.14
CA VAL A 134 8.58 -2.07 12.44
C VAL A 134 9.38 -3.35 12.25
N TRP A 135 8.91 -4.27 11.40
CA TRP A 135 9.62 -5.51 11.11
C TRP A 135 11.03 -5.25 10.57
N LEU A 136 11.16 -4.33 9.61
CA LEU A 136 12.44 -3.95 9.00
C LEU A 136 13.39 -3.33 10.02
N PHE A 137 12.88 -2.50 10.94
CA PHE A 137 13.69 -1.89 11.99
C PHE A 137 14.18 -2.91 13.02
N VAL A 138 13.30 -3.80 13.47
CA VAL A 138 13.64 -4.86 14.45
C VAL A 138 14.69 -5.82 13.87
N HIS A 139 14.61 -6.12 12.57
CA HIS A 139 15.50 -7.07 11.90
C HIS A 139 16.58 -6.41 11.04
N PHE A 140 16.83 -5.12 11.23
CA PHE A 140 17.68 -4.32 10.35
C PHE A 140 19.09 -4.91 10.19
N GLU A 141 19.73 -5.27 11.31
CA GLU A 141 21.09 -5.83 11.28
C GLU A 141 21.14 -7.15 10.49
N MET A 142 20.21 -8.07 10.74
CA MET A 142 20.14 -9.36 10.04
C MET A 142 19.83 -9.22 8.54
N VAL A 143 19.18 -8.13 8.13
CA VAL A 143 18.81 -7.90 6.72
C VAL A 143 19.95 -7.21 5.96
N PHE A 144 20.60 -6.22 6.56
CA PHE A 144 21.57 -5.36 5.86
C PHE A 144 23.03 -5.66 6.18
N PHE A 145 23.31 -6.34 7.30
CA PHE A 145 24.65 -6.75 7.72
C PHE A 145 24.69 -8.25 8.10
N PRO A 146 24.35 -9.15 7.15
CA PRO A 146 24.46 -10.59 7.35
C PRO A 146 25.91 -11.07 7.40
#